data_AF-A0A536NMT8-F1
#
_entry.id   AF-A0A536NMT8-F1
#
_cell.length_a   1.000
_cell.length_b   1.000
_cell.length_c   1.000
_cell.angle_alpha   90.00
_cell.angle_beta   90.00
_cell.angle_gamma   90.00
#
_symmetry.space_group_name_H-M   'P 1'
#
loop_
_entity.id
_entity.type
_entity.pdbx_description
1 polymer ?
#
loop_
_entity_poly.entity_id
_entity_poly.type
_entity_poly.pdbx_seq_one_letter_code
_entity_poly.pdbx_strand_id
1 'polypeptide(L)'
;MPALNQVDSGWRSAWAQSGERIRLRKAAARILGDPRVLWTVVAMVTVQRLLAEVPVFLPPGADAYQFVESGREALTNPGAIYARSAAEIAAGHPWTITWPPPQILMAIPFARLPGDAGPWLWAATNALMAVAGLYCLYRAVGSRGPTKLPVFVLITLCFTPLFEDIRLGQRGGALLLLAGWAMLVVRSHPVLAGVLTGLGTSIKFYPAAMALSVGGRRWPRFAGATFATAATVLAVSFIPFGGPFQYVTRVLLPVAAGSSVGTRDCFQNSTPLLFSRIVGGEPFSRVSASGVWTTVVLVPWHLTALAHAL
;
A
#
# COMPACT_ATOMS: atom_id res chain seq x y z
N MET A 1 22.37 -0.77 71.84
CA MET A 1 21.41 -1.47 70.95
C MET A 1 20.63 -0.44 70.15
N PRO A 2 21.00 -0.19 68.88
CA PRO A 2 19.99 -0.03 67.83
C PRO A 2 20.49 -0.52 66.46
N ALA A 3 20.10 -1.71 65.98
CA ALA A 3 20.47 -2.18 64.64
C ALA A 3 19.57 -3.30 64.07
N LEU A 4 18.25 -3.31 64.36
CA LEU A 4 17.35 -4.36 63.85
C LEU A 4 16.10 -3.86 63.09
N ASN A 5 15.91 -2.54 62.91
CA ASN A 5 14.70 -2.01 62.26
C ASN A 5 14.82 -1.61 60.77
N GLN A 6 15.99 -1.77 60.13
CA GLN A 6 16.18 -1.33 58.74
C GLN A 6 16.04 -2.42 57.67
N VAL A 7 16.01 -3.70 58.04
CA VAL A 7 15.93 -4.81 57.05
C VAL A 7 14.47 -5.12 56.65
N ASP A 8 13.48 -4.70 57.45
CA ASP A 8 12.07 -5.09 57.27
C ASP A 8 11.25 -4.18 56.32
N SER A 9 11.79 -3.01 55.93
CA SER A 9 11.14 -2.05 55.04
C SER A 9 11.39 -2.30 53.54
N GLY A 10 12.50 -2.94 53.19
CA GLY A 10 12.88 -3.25 51.80
C GLY A 10 11.99 -4.31 51.15
N TRP A 11 11.64 -5.37 51.89
CA TRP A 11 10.79 -6.43 51.35
C TRP A 11 9.35 -5.96 51.21
N ARG A 12 8.78 -5.28 52.21
CA ARG A 12 7.40 -4.76 52.17
C ARG A 12 7.19 -3.77 51.03
N SER A 13 8.17 -2.93 50.71
CA SER A 13 8.10 -2.01 49.57
C SER A 13 8.19 -2.72 48.21
N ALA A 14 9.00 -3.78 48.09
CA ALA A 14 9.06 -4.61 46.88
C ALA A 14 7.76 -5.40 46.62
N TRP A 15 7.12 -5.93 47.66
CA TRP A 15 5.81 -6.62 47.58
C TRP A 15 4.64 -5.66 47.32
N ALA A 16 4.69 -4.44 47.87
CA ALA A 16 3.70 -3.40 47.57
C ALA A 16 3.82 -2.92 46.10
N GLN A 17 5.05 -2.68 45.63
CA GLN A 17 5.31 -2.33 44.23
C GLN A 17 4.94 -3.45 43.25
N SER A 18 5.07 -4.73 43.63
CA SER A 18 4.63 -5.85 42.79
C SER A 18 3.11 -5.98 42.76
N GLY A 19 2.44 -5.80 43.90
CA GLY A 19 0.97 -5.78 44.00
C GLY A 19 0.33 -4.63 43.23
N GLU A 20 0.91 -3.44 43.28
CA GLU A 20 0.46 -2.26 42.55
C GLU A 20 0.64 -2.41 41.04
N ARG A 21 1.79 -2.94 40.59
CA ARG A 21 2.01 -3.29 39.18
C ARG A 21 1.01 -4.32 38.65
N ILE A 22 0.63 -5.31 39.46
CA ILE A 22 -0.38 -6.30 39.09
C ILE A 22 -1.77 -5.65 38.98
N ARG A 23 -2.12 -4.75 39.90
CA ARG A 23 -3.40 -4.01 39.85
C ARG A 23 -3.48 -3.10 38.64
N LEU A 24 -2.41 -2.34 38.35
CA LEU A 24 -2.31 -1.50 37.16
C LEU A 24 -2.40 -2.32 35.87
N ARG A 25 -1.72 -3.48 35.79
CA ARG A 25 -1.85 -4.39 34.65
C ARG A 25 -3.27 -4.91 34.46
N LYS A 26 -3.96 -5.29 35.55
CA LYS A 26 -5.37 -5.73 35.49
C LYS A 26 -6.31 -4.61 35.08
N ALA A 27 -6.12 -3.40 35.60
CA ALA A 27 -6.90 -2.22 35.23
C ALA A 27 -6.67 -1.85 33.76
N ALA A 28 -5.42 -1.83 33.30
CA ALA A 28 -5.07 -1.59 31.91
C ALA A 28 -5.66 -2.66 30.99
N ALA A 29 -5.55 -3.95 31.34
CA ALA A 29 -6.16 -5.03 30.56
C ALA A 29 -7.69 -4.92 30.50
N ARG A 30 -8.33 -4.43 31.57
CA ARG A 30 -9.79 -4.21 31.60
C ARG A 30 -10.20 -3.07 30.69
N ILE A 31 -9.48 -1.95 30.70
CA ILE A 31 -9.79 -0.77 29.88
C ILE A 31 -9.45 -1.02 28.41
N LEU A 32 -8.24 -1.52 28.11
CA LEU A 32 -7.79 -1.82 26.74
C LEU A 32 -8.52 -3.02 26.13
N GLY A 33 -9.09 -3.88 26.99
CA GLY A 33 -9.94 -5.00 26.59
C GLY A 33 -11.43 -4.66 26.50
N ASP A 34 -11.85 -3.45 26.86
CA ASP A 34 -13.27 -3.04 26.79
C ASP A 34 -13.62 -2.63 25.35
N PRO A 35 -14.53 -3.37 24.67
CA PRO A 35 -14.97 -3.02 23.32
C PRO A 35 -15.56 -1.61 23.21
N ARG A 36 -16.20 -1.09 24.26
CA ARG A 36 -16.83 0.24 24.27
C ARG A 36 -15.78 1.34 24.19
N VAL A 37 -14.71 1.20 24.97
CA VAL A 37 -13.57 2.12 24.94
C VAL A 37 -12.92 2.07 23.57
N LEU A 38 -12.68 0.88 23.02
CA LEU A 38 -12.09 0.73 21.69
C LEU A 38 -12.94 1.36 20.58
N TRP A 39 -14.26 1.18 20.60
CA TRP A 39 -15.15 1.83 19.64
C TRP A 39 -15.21 3.36 19.80
N THR A 40 -15.08 3.86 21.03
CA THR A 40 -14.99 5.30 21.28
C THR A 40 -13.73 5.87 20.64
N VAL A 41 -12.58 5.19 20.82
CA VAL A 41 -11.32 5.57 20.17
C VAL A 41 -11.44 5.50 18.65
N VAL A 42 -12.04 4.43 18.10
CA VAL A 42 -12.32 4.32 16.67
C VAL A 42 -13.13 5.52 16.18
N ALA A 43 -14.22 5.86 16.84
CA ALA A 43 -15.07 6.99 16.45
C ALA A 43 -14.29 8.32 16.44
N MET A 44 -13.49 8.58 17.48
CA MET A 44 -12.65 9.78 17.56
C MET A 44 -11.65 9.86 16.39
N VAL A 45 -10.94 8.76 16.11
CA VAL A 45 -9.96 8.70 15.02
C VAL A 45 -10.65 8.83 13.65
N THR A 46 -11.84 8.23 13.48
CA THR A 46 -12.64 8.39 12.26
C THR A 46 -13.01 9.85 12.02
N VAL A 47 -13.53 10.54 13.02
CA VAL A 47 -13.89 11.97 12.89
C VAL A 47 -12.65 12.79 12.55
N GLN A 48 -11.54 12.59 13.27
CA GLN A 48 -10.28 13.29 12.98
C GLN A 48 -9.82 13.05 11.54
N ARG A 49 -9.89 11.81 11.06
CA ARG A 49 -9.52 11.45 9.68
C ARG A 49 -10.43 12.12 8.67
N LEU A 50 -11.75 12.03 8.83
CA LEU A 50 -12.69 12.68 7.91
C LEU A 50 -12.44 14.19 7.81
N LEU A 51 -12.22 14.85 8.93
CA LEU A 51 -11.91 16.29 8.95
C LEU A 51 -10.58 16.62 8.25
N ALA A 52 -9.60 15.72 8.30
CA ALA A 52 -8.31 15.92 7.64
C ALA A 52 -8.36 15.64 6.13
N GLU A 53 -9.13 14.64 5.69
CA GLU A 53 -9.12 14.16 4.30
C GLU A 53 -10.11 14.91 3.40
N VAL A 54 -11.29 15.29 3.90
CA VAL A 54 -12.36 15.94 3.10
C VAL A 54 -11.90 17.21 2.37
N PRO A 55 -11.15 18.14 2.99
CA PRO A 55 -10.75 19.39 2.32
C PRO A 55 -9.78 19.19 1.15
N VAL A 56 -9.12 18.03 1.09
CA VAL A 56 -8.05 17.71 0.14
C VAL A 56 -8.37 16.43 -0.64
N PHE A 57 -9.65 16.08 -0.75
CA PHE A 57 -10.10 14.89 -1.46
C PHE A 57 -10.10 15.15 -2.97
N LEU A 58 -9.41 14.28 -3.73
CA LEU A 58 -9.32 14.35 -5.18
C LEU A 58 -8.91 15.74 -5.72
N PRO A 59 -7.77 16.31 -5.27
CA PRO A 59 -7.35 17.64 -5.68
C PRO A 59 -7.02 17.68 -7.19
N PRO A 60 -7.01 18.87 -7.81
CA PRO A 60 -6.48 19.03 -9.16
C PRO A 60 -5.07 18.42 -9.27
N GLY A 61 -4.87 17.54 -10.25
CA GLY A 61 -3.62 16.81 -10.42
C GLY A 61 -3.53 15.47 -9.67
N ALA A 62 -4.60 15.02 -9.01
CA ALA A 62 -4.66 13.67 -8.45
C ALA A 62 -4.49 12.58 -9.53
N ASP A 63 -3.87 11.45 -9.16
CA ASP A 63 -3.61 10.29 -10.04
C ASP A 63 -4.86 9.82 -10.80
N ALA A 64 -6.05 9.95 -10.21
CA ALA A 64 -7.33 9.59 -10.82
C ALA A 64 -7.55 10.23 -12.20
N TYR A 65 -7.13 11.50 -12.36
CA TYR A 65 -7.29 12.23 -13.61
C TYR A 65 -6.37 11.66 -14.69
N GLN A 66 -5.09 11.46 -14.37
CA GLN A 66 -4.13 10.84 -15.30
C GLN A 66 -4.48 9.38 -15.61
N PHE A 67 -5.02 8.65 -14.63
CA PHE A 67 -5.53 7.31 -14.81
C PHE A 67 -6.65 7.28 -15.85
N VAL A 68 -7.70 8.09 -15.68
CA VAL A 68 -8.82 8.15 -16.62
C VAL A 68 -8.38 8.63 -17.99
N GLU A 69 -7.48 9.62 -18.05
CA GLU A 69 -6.94 10.12 -19.32
C GLU A 69 -6.16 9.04 -20.07
N SER A 70 -5.38 8.20 -19.37
CA SER A 70 -4.71 7.06 -20.00
C SER A 70 -5.70 6.07 -20.63
N GLY A 71 -6.90 5.92 -20.05
CA GLY A 71 -7.97 5.12 -20.62
C GLY A 71 -8.57 5.73 -21.88
N ARG A 72 -8.66 7.06 -21.97
CA ARG A 72 -9.12 7.77 -23.17
C ARG A 72 -8.11 7.59 -24.30
N GLU A 73 -6.84 7.79 -24.00
CA GLU A 73 -5.78 7.59 -24.97
C GLU A 73 -5.68 6.14 -25.44
N ALA A 74 -5.90 5.16 -24.56
CA ALA A 74 -5.93 3.76 -24.94
C ALA A 74 -7.07 3.43 -25.93
N LEU A 75 -8.16 4.21 -25.94
CA LEU A 75 -9.24 4.06 -26.90
C LEU A 75 -8.93 4.70 -28.27
N THR A 76 -7.99 5.64 -28.34
CA THR A 76 -7.68 6.39 -29.58
C THR A 76 -6.34 6.00 -30.21
N ASN A 77 -5.28 5.88 -29.41
CA ASN A 77 -3.93 5.60 -29.86
C ASN A 77 -3.11 4.85 -28.79
N PRO A 78 -3.46 3.59 -28.46
CA PRO A 78 -2.81 2.84 -27.38
C PRO A 78 -1.31 2.61 -27.60
N GLY A 79 -0.87 2.49 -28.85
CA GLY A 79 0.55 2.29 -29.19
C GLY A 79 1.44 3.49 -28.92
N ALA A 80 0.88 4.71 -28.84
CA ALA A 80 1.65 5.92 -28.59
C ALA A 80 1.99 6.14 -27.10
N ILE A 81 1.24 5.54 -26.16
CA ILE A 81 1.36 5.82 -24.73
C ILE A 81 2.81 5.61 -24.25
N TYR A 82 3.40 4.44 -24.47
CA TYR A 82 4.76 4.17 -23.99
C TYR A 82 5.85 4.83 -24.84
N ALA A 83 5.58 5.13 -26.11
CA ALA A 83 6.49 5.92 -26.92
C ALA A 83 6.60 7.37 -26.38
N ARG A 84 5.45 7.98 -26.02
CA ARG A 84 5.41 9.29 -25.40
C ARG A 84 6.05 9.26 -24.01
N SER A 85 5.70 8.29 -23.15
CA SER A 85 6.32 8.15 -21.84
C SER A 85 7.84 8.06 -21.94
N ALA A 86 8.35 7.25 -22.88
CA ALA A 86 9.79 7.12 -23.11
C ALA A 86 10.45 8.45 -23.53
N ALA A 87 9.79 9.23 -24.40
CA ALA A 87 10.28 10.54 -24.82
C ALA A 87 10.29 11.55 -23.66
N GLU A 88 9.24 11.58 -22.84
CA GLU A 88 9.15 12.43 -21.65
C GLU A 88 10.24 12.08 -20.62
N ILE A 89 10.45 10.78 -20.37
CA ILE A 89 11.51 10.30 -19.47
C ILE A 89 12.90 10.69 -20.01
N ALA A 90 13.13 10.53 -21.32
CA ALA A 90 14.39 10.94 -21.95
C ALA A 90 14.63 12.45 -21.88
N ALA A 91 13.55 13.26 -21.88
CA ALA A 91 13.61 14.71 -21.67
C ALA A 91 13.74 15.11 -20.19
N GLY A 92 13.80 14.15 -19.26
CA GLY A 92 13.96 14.39 -17.83
C GLY A 92 12.65 14.66 -17.09
N HIS A 93 11.49 14.36 -17.67
CA HIS A 93 10.18 14.48 -17.03
C HIS A 93 9.77 13.14 -16.39
N PRO A 94 9.84 12.98 -15.05
CA PRO A 94 9.47 11.74 -14.38
C PRO A 94 7.95 11.54 -14.27
N TRP A 95 7.15 12.59 -14.45
CA TRP A 95 5.70 12.58 -14.30
C TRP A 95 4.99 12.11 -15.58
N THR A 96 5.11 10.81 -15.87
CA THR A 96 4.47 10.18 -17.03
C THR A 96 3.83 8.84 -16.69
N ILE A 97 3.16 8.22 -17.67
CA ILE A 97 2.58 6.88 -17.54
C ILE A 97 3.70 5.85 -17.48
N THR A 98 3.94 5.31 -16.28
CA THR A 98 4.96 4.29 -16.01
C THR A 98 4.39 2.96 -15.58
N TRP A 99 3.06 2.85 -15.48
CA TRP A 99 2.38 1.62 -15.07
C TRP A 99 2.16 0.64 -16.23
N PRO A 100 2.04 -0.68 -15.94
CA PRO A 100 1.85 -1.69 -16.97
C PRO A 100 0.44 -1.60 -17.60
N PRO A 101 0.25 -2.18 -18.81
CA PRO A 101 -0.99 -2.02 -19.56
C PRO A 101 -2.27 -2.47 -18.84
N PRO A 102 -2.28 -3.50 -17.97
CA PRO A 102 -3.48 -3.88 -17.23
C PRO A 102 -4.06 -2.72 -16.40
N GLN A 103 -3.21 -1.85 -15.87
CA GLN A 103 -3.68 -0.63 -15.19
C GLN A 103 -4.38 0.32 -16.17
N ILE A 104 -3.84 0.53 -17.38
CA ILE A 104 -4.45 1.40 -18.38
C ILE A 104 -5.81 0.83 -18.82
N LEU A 105 -5.88 -0.48 -19.06
CA LEU A 105 -7.12 -1.15 -19.46
C LEU A 105 -8.23 -1.03 -18.40
N MET A 106 -7.87 -1.03 -17.11
CA MET A 106 -8.83 -0.77 -16.03
C MET A 106 -9.44 0.64 -16.08
N ALA A 107 -8.77 1.62 -16.69
CA ALA A 107 -9.28 2.99 -16.79
C ALA A 107 -10.36 3.15 -17.87
N ILE A 108 -10.38 2.27 -18.89
CA ILE A 108 -11.23 2.39 -20.07
C ILE A 108 -12.72 2.55 -19.73
N PRO A 109 -13.32 1.79 -18.80
CA PRO A 109 -14.74 1.96 -18.45
C PRO A 109 -15.05 3.37 -17.92
N PHE A 110 -14.12 3.96 -17.16
CA PHE A 110 -14.28 5.28 -16.55
C PHE A 110 -13.97 6.42 -17.54
N ALA A 111 -13.09 6.17 -18.51
CA ALA A 111 -12.71 7.09 -19.59
C ALA A 111 -13.86 7.46 -20.53
N ARG A 112 -14.88 6.59 -20.62
CA ARG A 112 -16.07 6.83 -21.46
C ARG A 112 -17.06 7.82 -20.86
N LEU A 113 -16.87 8.24 -19.61
CA LEU A 113 -17.73 9.21 -18.96
C LEU A 113 -17.34 10.64 -19.32
N PRO A 114 -18.32 11.55 -19.49
CA PRO A 114 -18.07 12.94 -19.81
C PRO A 114 -17.47 13.72 -18.61
N GLY A 115 -16.60 14.68 -18.91
CA GLY A 115 -16.01 15.58 -17.93
C GLY A 115 -15.28 14.86 -16.79
N ASP A 116 -15.49 15.32 -15.57
CA ASP A 116 -14.84 14.83 -14.36
C ASP A 116 -15.56 13.63 -13.72
N ALA A 117 -16.65 13.13 -14.31
CA ALA A 117 -17.39 12.01 -13.74
C ALA A 117 -16.54 10.71 -13.68
N GLY A 118 -15.62 10.52 -14.63
CA GLY A 118 -14.72 9.36 -14.68
C GLY A 118 -13.85 9.23 -13.42
N PRO A 119 -13.03 10.24 -13.07
CA PRO A 119 -12.18 10.21 -11.88
C PRO A 119 -12.96 9.97 -10.57
N TRP A 120 -14.11 10.62 -10.40
CA TRP A 120 -14.97 10.44 -9.21
C TRP A 120 -15.53 9.02 -9.13
N LEU A 121 -16.03 8.47 -10.24
CA LEU A 121 -16.53 7.10 -10.26
C LEU A 121 -15.41 6.08 -10.01
N TRP A 122 -14.22 6.32 -10.54
CA TRP A 122 -13.05 5.50 -10.26
C TRP A 122 -12.70 5.53 -8.76
N ALA A 123 -12.59 6.71 -8.15
CA ALA A 123 -12.27 6.86 -6.73
C ALA A 123 -13.31 6.14 -5.84
N ALA A 124 -14.61 6.30 -6.14
CA ALA A 124 -15.68 5.60 -5.44
C ALA A 124 -15.57 4.07 -5.61
N THR A 125 -15.31 3.60 -6.83
CA THR A 125 -15.14 2.16 -7.12
C THR A 125 -13.92 1.59 -6.39
N ASN A 126 -12.80 2.32 -6.38
CA ASN A 126 -11.59 1.95 -5.66
C ASN A 126 -11.81 1.89 -4.14
N ALA A 127 -12.56 2.83 -3.58
CA ALA A 127 -12.96 2.81 -2.17
C ALA A 127 -13.82 1.57 -1.83
N LEU A 128 -14.79 1.22 -2.67
CA LEU A 128 -15.62 0.02 -2.49
C LEU A 128 -14.78 -1.26 -2.56
N MET A 129 -13.85 -1.35 -3.52
CA MET A 129 -12.91 -2.47 -3.61
C MET A 129 -12.02 -2.56 -2.37
N ALA A 130 -11.55 -1.43 -1.85
CA ALA A 130 -10.78 -1.38 -0.62
C ALA A 130 -11.58 -1.89 0.60
N VAL A 131 -12.84 -1.45 0.75
CA VAL A 131 -13.73 -1.93 1.83
C VAL A 131 -13.97 -3.44 1.71
N ALA A 132 -14.26 -3.94 0.51
CA ALA A 132 -14.44 -5.36 0.27
C ALA A 132 -13.15 -6.16 0.55
N GLY A 133 -11.99 -5.63 0.16
CA GLY A 133 -10.69 -6.22 0.44
C GLY A 133 -10.34 -6.25 1.93
N LEU A 134 -10.64 -5.18 2.67
CA LEU A 134 -10.51 -5.14 4.13
C LEU A 134 -11.41 -6.16 4.82
N TYR A 135 -12.66 -6.29 4.34
CA TYR A 135 -13.56 -7.34 4.83
C TYR A 135 -12.96 -8.73 4.60
N CYS A 136 -12.45 -9.01 3.39
CA CYS A 136 -11.79 -10.27 3.08
C CYS A 136 -10.56 -10.51 3.98
N LEU A 137 -9.73 -9.49 4.19
CA LEU A 137 -8.56 -9.56 5.05
C LEU A 137 -8.94 -9.86 6.51
N TYR A 138 -9.91 -9.12 7.07
CA TYR A 138 -10.42 -9.36 8.42
C TYR A 138 -10.89 -10.80 8.61
N ARG A 139 -11.63 -11.33 7.62
CA ARG A 139 -12.09 -12.72 7.59
C ARG A 139 -10.93 -13.71 7.47
N ALA A 140 -9.91 -13.42 6.65
CA ALA A 140 -8.76 -14.29 6.44
C ALA A 140 -7.85 -14.40 7.67
N VAL A 141 -7.71 -13.33 8.44
CA VAL A 141 -6.99 -13.35 9.74
C VAL A 141 -7.68 -14.30 10.74
N GLY A 142 -8.98 -14.59 10.56
CA GLY A 142 -9.70 -15.54 11.41
C GLY A 142 -9.95 -15.02 12.82
N SER A 143 -9.93 -13.69 13.01
CA SER A 143 -10.09 -13.06 14.31
C SER A 143 -11.51 -13.26 14.87
N ARG A 144 -11.61 -13.88 16.05
CA ARG A 144 -12.86 -14.04 16.80
C ARG A 144 -12.72 -13.34 18.16
N GLY A 145 -13.69 -12.50 18.51
CA GLY A 145 -13.73 -11.80 19.79
C GLY A 145 -14.24 -10.36 19.67
N PRO A 146 -14.88 -9.82 20.71
CA PRO A 146 -15.55 -8.52 20.66
C PRO A 146 -14.59 -7.33 20.49
N THR A 147 -13.31 -7.51 20.83
CA THR A 147 -12.26 -6.47 20.68
C THR A 147 -11.55 -6.52 19.33
N LYS A 148 -11.68 -7.61 18.58
CA LYS A 148 -10.87 -7.82 17.37
C LYS A 148 -11.28 -6.91 16.22
N LEU A 149 -12.60 -6.75 16.00
CA LEU A 149 -13.11 -5.84 14.98
C LEU A 149 -12.71 -4.39 15.23
N PRO A 150 -12.96 -3.79 16.41
CA PRO A 150 -12.56 -2.39 16.63
C PRO A 150 -11.04 -2.21 16.56
N VAL A 151 -10.23 -3.17 17.01
CA VAL A 151 -8.76 -3.11 16.82
C VAL A 151 -8.38 -3.16 15.34
N PHE A 152 -9.00 -4.05 14.55
CA PHE A 152 -8.76 -4.10 13.10
C PHE A 152 -9.13 -2.79 12.41
N VAL A 153 -10.29 -2.21 12.74
CA VAL A 153 -10.73 -0.91 12.22
C VAL A 153 -9.76 0.20 12.65
N LEU A 154 -9.31 0.21 13.90
CA LEU A 154 -8.34 1.20 14.38
C LEU A 154 -7.00 1.10 13.64
N ILE A 155 -6.45 -0.11 13.45
CA ILE A 155 -5.23 -0.31 12.65
C ILE A 155 -5.43 0.22 11.23
N THR A 156 -6.59 -0.06 10.64
CA THR A 156 -6.95 0.41 9.30
C THR A 156 -7.00 1.94 9.23
N LEU A 157 -7.63 2.59 10.21
CA LEU A 157 -7.71 4.07 10.31
C LEU A 157 -6.34 4.73 10.53
N CYS A 158 -5.42 4.02 11.17
CA CYS A 158 -4.05 4.48 11.37
C CYS A 158 -3.16 4.25 10.13
N PHE A 159 -3.59 3.44 9.18
CA PHE A 159 -2.82 3.12 7.98
C PHE A 159 -3.02 4.18 6.89
N THR A 160 -2.32 5.31 7.02
CA THR A 160 -2.37 6.46 6.08
C THR A 160 -2.31 6.07 4.59
N PRO A 161 -1.49 5.10 4.13
CA PRO A 161 -1.44 4.74 2.72
C PRO A 161 -2.79 4.30 2.11
N LEU A 162 -3.69 3.72 2.91
CA LEU A 162 -5.04 3.36 2.43
C LEU A 162 -5.86 4.59 2.04
N PHE A 163 -5.76 5.66 2.84
CA PHE A 163 -6.49 6.90 2.59
C PHE A 163 -5.88 7.67 1.43
N GLU A 164 -4.55 7.75 1.36
CA GLU A 164 -3.83 8.34 0.22
C GLU A 164 -4.15 7.65 -1.10
N ASP A 165 -4.32 6.32 -1.07
CA ASP A 165 -4.69 5.56 -2.26
C ASP A 165 -6.08 5.97 -2.79
N ILE A 166 -7.05 6.15 -1.90
CA ILE A 166 -8.40 6.55 -2.28
C ILE A 166 -8.45 8.04 -2.64
N ARG A 167 -7.82 8.89 -1.82
CA ARG A 167 -7.79 10.36 -1.96
C ARG A 167 -7.22 10.80 -3.29
N LEU A 168 -6.14 10.15 -3.73
CA LEU A 168 -5.48 10.44 -5.00
C LEU A 168 -6.06 9.62 -6.16
N GLY A 169 -6.92 8.63 -5.88
CA GLY A 169 -7.46 7.70 -6.88
C GLY A 169 -6.39 6.81 -7.51
N GLN A 170 -5.51 6.27 -6.67
CA GLN A 170 -4.61 5.18 -7.02
C GLN A 170 -5.36 3.84 -7.19
N ARG A 171 -4.62 2.72 -7.27
CA ARG A 171 -5.12 1.39 -7.67
C ARG A 171 -5.07 0.37 -6.52
N GLY A 172 -4.75 0.80 -5.31
CA GLY A 172 -4.54 -0.07 -4.15
C GLY A 172 -5.81 -0.78 -3.67
N GLY A 173 -6.99 -0.19 -3.82
CA GLY A 173 -8.26 -0.86 -3.50
C GLY A 173 -8.48 -2.15 -4.30
N ALA A 174 -8.21 -2.12 -5.61
CA ALA A 174 -8.25 -3.32 -6.46
C ALA A 174 -7.22 -4.38 -6.00
N LEU A 175 -5.98 -3.96 -5.70
CA LEU A 175 -4.94 -4.84 -5.20
C LEU A 175 -5.30 -5.48 -3.85
N LEU A 176 -5.88 -4.70 -2.94
CA LEU A 176 -6.31 -5.15 -1.62
C LEU A 176 -7.46 -6.15 -1.72
N LEU A 177 -8.41 -5.93 -2.62
CA LEU A 177 -9.49 -6.88 -2.89
C LEU A 177 -8.95 -8.23 -3.39
N LEU A 178 -8.10 -8.20 -4.43
CA LEU A 178 -7.51 -9.40 -5.01
C LEU A 178 -6.65 -10.15 -4.00
N ALA A 179 -5.79 -9.45 -3.25
CA ALA A 179 -4.95 -10.05 -2.21
C ALA A 179 -5.78 -10.60 -1.04
N GLY A 180 -6.74 -9.84 -0.52
CA GLY A 180 -7.61 -10.26 0.56
C GLY A 180 -8.42 -11.50 0.18
N TRP A 181 -8.95 -11.54 -1.04
CA TRP A 181 -9.68 -12.71 -1.53
C TRP A 181 -8.76 -13.91 -1.76
N ALA A 182 -7.56 -13.71 -2.31
CA ALA A 182 -6.56 -14.77 -2.42
C ALA A 182 -6.22 -15.37 -1.04
N MET A 183 -6.04 -14.55 0.00
CA MET A 183 -5.79 -15.01 1.37
C MET A 183 -6.94 -15.85 1.94
N LEU A 184 -8.19 -15.53 1.60
CA LEU A 184 -9.35 -16.31 2.04
C LEU A 184 -9.37 -17.72 1.44
N VAL A 185 -9.07 -17.83 0.15
CA VAL A 185 -9.30 -19.07 -0.61
C VAL A 185 -8.05 -19.94 -0.73
N VAL A 186 -6.85 -19.44 -0.40
CA VAL A 186 -5.58 -20.17 -0.62
C VAL A 186 -5.53 -21.55 0.05
N ARG A 187 -6.22 -21.72 1.17
CA ARG A 187 -6.23 -23.00 1.91
C ARG A 187 -6.98 -24.10 1.16
N SER A 188 -8.10 -23.77 0.51
CA SER A 188 -8.98 -24.72 -0.18
C SER A 188 -8.78 -24.73 -1.70
N HIS A 189 -8.47 -23.57 -2.29
CA HIS A 189 -8.35 -23.34 -3.73
C HIS A 189 -7.03 -22.62 -4.06
N PRO A 190 -5.87 -23.28 -3.91
CA PRO A 190 -4.57 -22.63 -4.13
C PRO A 190 -4.37 -22.11 -5.55
N VAL A 191 -4.99 -22.75 -6.56
CA VAL A 191 -4.96 -22.29 -7.95
C VAL A 191 -5.72 -20.98 -8.10
N LEU A 192 -6.95 -20.89 -7.59
CA LEU A 192 -7.75 -19.66 -7.63
C LEU A 192 -7.05 -18.51 -6.88
N ALA A 193 -6.48 -18.79 -5.70
CA ALA A 193 -5.68 -17.81 -4.98
C ALA A 193 -4.48 -17.33 -5.80
N GLY A 194 -3.83 -18.24 -6.54
CA GLY A 194 -2.77 -17.88 -7.47
C GLY A 194 -3.27 -17.02 -8.63
N VAL A 195 -4.43 -17.33 -9.23
CA VAL A 195 -5.04 -16.50 -10.29
C VAL A 195 -5.33 -15.09 -9.78
N LEU A 196 -5.97 -14.94 -8.62
CA LEU A 196 -6.25 -13.65 -8.00
C LEU A 196 -4.96 -12.86 -7.72
N THR A 197 -3.93 -13.55 -7.21
CA THR A 197 -2.61 -12.95 -6.96
C THR A 197 -1.93 -12.55 -8.26
N GLY A 198 -2.05 -13.35 -9.32
CA GLY A 198 -1.50 -13.07 -10.65
C GLY A 198 -2.16 -11.88 -11.33
N LEU A 199 -3.49 -11.73 -11.19
CA LEU A 199 -4.22 -10.52 -11.59
C LEU A 199 -3.72 -9.29 -10.83
N GLY A 200 -3.51 -9.40 -9.51
CA GLY A 200 -2.93 -8.30 -8.73
C GLY A 200 -1.50 -7.97 -9.17
N THR A 201 -0.70 -9.01 -9.45
CA THR A 201 0.71 -8.90 -9.86
C THR A 201 0.87 -8.22 -11.21
N SER A 202 -0.04 -8.47 -12.16
CA SER A 202 -0.02 -7.83 -13.47
C SER A 202 -0.37 -6.34 -13.41
N ILE A 203 -1.12 -5.92 -12.39
CA ILE A 203 -1.38 -4.51 -12.08
C ILE A 203 -0.13 -3.91 -11.41
N LYS A 204 0.38 -4.53 -10.35
CA LYS A 204 1.55 -4.05 -9.58
C LYS A 204 2.28 -5.26 -9.02
N PHE A 205 3.61 -5.29 -9.02
CA PHE A 205 4.35 -6.53 -8.73
C PHE A 205 4.24 -7.05 -7.28
N TYR A 206 3.92 -6.21 -6.29
CA TYR A 206 3.95 -6.57 -4.85
C TYR A 206 3.11 -7.78 -4.41
N PRO A 207 1.90 -8.05 -4.94
CA PRO A 207 1.12 -9.23 -4.57
C PRO A 207 1.87 -10.54 -4.81
N ALA A 208 2.84 -10.60 -5.72
CA ALA A 208 3.68 -11.78 -5.93
C ALA A 208 4.42 -12.21 -4.65
N ALA A 209 4.73 -11.27 -3.75
CA ALA A 209 5.37 -11.58 -2.47
C ALA A 209 4.52 -12.49 -1.57
N MET A 210 3.21 -12.59 -1.80
CA MET A 210 2.34 -13.53 -1.09
C MET A 210 2.78 -14.98 -1.26
N ALA A 211 3.48 -15.33 -2.35
CA ALA A 211 4.05 -16.65 -2.55
C ALA A 211 4.97 -17.08 -1.40
N LEU A 212 5.65 -16.13 -0.75
CA LEU A 212 6.52 -16.39 0.42
C LEU A 212 5.76 -16.89 1.65
N SER A 213 4.45 -16.60 1.73
CA SER A 213 3.59 -16.99 2.86
C SER A 213 2.83 -18.31 2.63
N VAL A 214 2.87 -18.87 1.42
CA VAL A 214 2.11 -20.07 1.07
C VAL A 214 2.88 -21.33 1.44
N GLY A 215 2.30 -22.16 2.31
CA GLY A 215 2.91 -23.42 2.75
C GLY A 215 3.23 -24.40 1.60
N GLY A 216 4.35 -25.12 1.73
CA GLY A 216 5.01 -25.87 0.64
C GLY A 216 4.12 -26.82 -0.18
N ARG A 217 3.17 -27.55 0.43
CA ARG A 217 2.27 -28.46 -0.32
C ARG A 217 1.35 -27.75 -1.32
N ARG A 218 1.06 -26.46 -1.10
CA ARG A 218 0.19 -25.63 -1.96
C ARG A 218 1.00 -24.72 -2.88
N TRP A 219 2.25 -24.49 -2.53
CA TRP A 219 3.11 -23.48 -3.16
C TRP A 219 3.24 -23.68 -4.68
N PRO A 220 3.53 -24.87 -5.24
CA PRO A 220 3.69 -25.01 -6.69
C PRO A 220 2.42 -24.64 -7.47
N ARG A 221 1.24 -25.02 -6.95
CA ARG A 221 -0.05 -24.71 -7.59
C ARG A 221 -0.37 -23.22 -7.54
N PHE A 222 -0.10 -22.60 -6.39
CA PHE A 222 -0.30 -21.16 -6.21
C PHE A 222 0.68 -20.34 -7.07
N ALA A 223 1.98 -20.65 -6.99
CA ALA A 223 3.03 -19.94 -7.72
C ALA A 223 2.88 -20.12 -9.23
N GLY A 224 2.62 -21.35 -9.68
CA GLY A 224 2.36 -21.63 -11.10
C GLY A 224 1.16 -20.86 -11.65
N ALA A 225 0.04 -20.85 -10.91
CA ALA A 225 -1.14 -20.08 -11.31
C ALA A 225 -0.91 -18.55 -11.26
N THR A 226 -0.15 -18.06 -10.28
CA THR A 226 0.25 -16.65 -10.17
C THR A 226 1.05 -16.24 -11.39
N PHE A 227 2.11 -16.98 -11.70
CA PHE A 227 2.98 -16.72 -12.84
C PHE A 227 2.22 -16.80 -14.16
N ALA A 228 1.50 -17.90 -14.40
CA ALA A 228 0.74 -18.10 -15.63
C ALA A 228 -0.29 -16.99 -15.86
N THR A 229 -1.02 -16.58 -14.81
CA THR A 229 -2.02 -15.51 -14.92
C THR A 229 -1.35 -14.16 -15.16
N ALA A 230 -0.33 -13.81 -14.38
CA ALA A 230 0.36 -12.53 -14.54
C ALA A 230 1.01 -12.41 -15.93
N ALA A 231 1.71 -13.46 -16.38
CA ALA A 231 2.34 -13.51 -17.70
C ALA A 231 1.30 -13.42 -18.83
N THR A 232 0.20 -14.16 -18.72
CA THR A 232 -0.87 -14.15 -19.74
C THR A 232 -1.53 -12.78 -19.83
N VAL A 233 -1.91 -12.21 -18.68
CA VAL A 233 -2.56 -10.88 -18.64
C VAL A 233 -1.63 -9.82 -19.19
N LEU A 234 -0.36 -9.82 -18.79
CA LEU A 234 0.63 -8.90 -19.32
C LEU A 234 0.81 -9.08 -20.83
N ALA A 235 1.07 -10.30 -21.30
CA ALA A 235 1.28 -10.59 -22.72
C ALA A 235 0.09 -10.12 -23.59
N VAL A 236 -1.14 -10.47 -23.20
CA VAL A 236 -2.35 -10.04 -23.90
C VAL A 236 -2.52 -8.53 -23.83
N SER A 237 -2.32 -7.93 -22.66
CA SER A 237 -2.51 -6.50 -22.47
C SER A 237 -1.49 -5.65 -23.22
N PHE A 238 -0.32 -6.18 -23.56
CA PHE A 238 0.71 -5.48 -24.34
C PHE A 238 0.44 -5.44 -25.85
N ILE A 239 -0.46 -6.29 -26.37
CA ILE A 239 -0.77 -6.38 -27.81
C ILE A 239 -1.06 -4.99 -28.41
N PRO A 240 -1.95 -4.15 -27.84
CA PRO A 240 -2.22 -2.83 -28.40
C PRO A 240 -1.20 -1.74 -28.03
N PHE A 241 -0.20 -2.00 -27.16
CA PHE A 241 0.70 -0.99 -26.59
C PHE A 241 2.17 -1.09 -27.05
N GLY A 242 2.48 -1.83 -28.12
CA GLY A 242 3.85 -1.87 -28.70
C GLY A 242 4.82 -2.89 -28.08
N GLY A 243 4.40 -3.61 -27.03
CA GLY A 243 5.10 -4.79 -26.52
C GLY A 243 5.94 -4.57 -25.25
N PRO A 244 6.22 -5.66 -24.51
CA PRO A 244 6.87 -5.60 -23.20
C PRO A 244 8.33 -5.15 -23.25
N PHE A 245 9.06 -5.44 -24.34
CA PHE A 245 10.48 -5.09 -24.46
C PHE A 245 10.70 -3.58 -24.50
N GLN A 246 9.89 -2.84 -25.27
CA GLN A 246 9.93 -1.39 -25.31
C GLN A 246 9.61 -0.81 -23.93
N TYR A 247 8.55 -1.29 -23.29
CA TYR A 247 8.16 -0.83 -21.95
C TYR A 247 9.27 -1.04 -20.91
N VAL A 248 9.88 -2.23 -20.88
CA VAL A 248 10.96 -2.51 -19.92
C VAL A 248 12.18 -1.62 -20.20
N THR A 249 12.64 -1.55 -21.45
CA THR A 249 13.92 -0.89 -21.80
C THR A 249 13.82 0.63 -21.90
N ARG A 250 12.65 1.17 -22.23
CA ARG A 250 12.46 2.61 -22.48
C ARG A 250 11.64 3.33 -21.41
N VAL A 251 10.93 2.59 -20.54
CA VAL A 251 10.12 3.17 -19.47
C VAL A 251 10.61 2.69 -18.11
N LEU A 252 10.54 1.39 -17.82
CA LEU A 252 10.84 0.88 -16.47
C LEU A 252 12.31 1.06 -16.06
N LEU A 253 13.27 0.60 -16.87
CA LEU A 253 14.69 0.69 -16.52
C LEU A 253 15.16 2.15 -16.37
N PRO A 254 14.83 3.08 -17.29
CA PRO A 254 15.17 4.50 -17.12
C PRO A 254 14.55 5.13 -15.88
N VAL A 255 13.29 4.83 -15.55
CA VAL A 255 12.65 5.32 -14.32
C VAL A 255 13.32 4.73 -13.08
N ALA A 256 13.68 3.45 -13.11
CA ALA A 256 14.34 2.77 -12.00
C ALA A 256 15.77 3.29 -11.75
N ALA A 257 16.48 3.72 -12.79
CA ALA A 257 17.80 4.33 -12.68
C ALA A 257 17.77 5.70 -11.97
N GLY A 258 16.60 6.33 -11.87
CA GLY A 258 16.39 7.60 -11.20
C GLY A 258 16.89 8.82 -12.00
N SER A 259 16.43 10.01 -11.62
CA SER A 259 16.93 11.28 -12.14
C SER A 259 17.19 12.25 -10.99
N SER A 260 18.22 13.09 -11.09
CA SER A 260 18.60 14.06 -10.05
C SER A 260 17.51 15.09 -9.71
N VAL A 261 16.49 15.22 -10.59
CA VAL A 261 15.33 16.12 -10.43
C VAL A 261 14.14 15.41 -9.77
N GLY A 262 13.98 14.09 -9.98
CA GLY A 262 12.87 13.28 -9.45
C GLY A 262 13.10 12.62 -8.09
N THR A 263 14.32 12.70 -7.52
CA THR A 263 14.71 12.01 -6.26
C THR A 263 14.02 12.55 -5.00
N ARG A 264 13.38 13.72 -5.09
CA ARG A 264 12.84 14.40 -3.91
C ARG A 264 11.45 13.94 -3.48
N ASP A 265 10.65 13.32 -4.34
CA ASP A 265 9.31 12.88 -3.94
C ASP A 265 9.34 11.45 -3.34
N CYS A 266 8.71 11.28 -2.18
CA CYS A 266 8.49 9.97 -1.56
C CYS A 266 7.59 9.06 -2.40
N PHE A 267 6.66 9.64 -3.15
CA PHE A 267 5.64 8.96 -3.94
C PHE A 267 6.21 8.37 -5.22
N GLN A 268 7.10 9.10 -5.89
CA GLN A 268 7.78 8.66 -7.12
C GLN A 268 8.76 7.50 -6.91
N ASN A 269 9.27 7.32 -5.69
CA ASN A 269 10.48 6.56 -5.44
C ASN A 269 10.37 5.49 -4.33
N SER A 270 9.16 5.08 -3.98
CA SER A 270 8.95 4.11 -2.88
C SER A 270 9.52 2.72 -3.18
N THR A 271 9.75 2.39 -4.46
CA THR A 271 10.39 1.12 -4.87
C THR A 271 11.83 1.27 -5.35
N PRO A 272 12.13 2.14 -6.35
CA PRO A 272 13.47 2.19 -6.95
C PRO A 272 14.53 2.62 -5.95
N LEU A 273 14.14 3.50 -5.01
CA LEU A 273 15.05 4.05 -4.01
C LEU A 273 14.88 3.40 -2.64
N LEU A 274 14.06 2.36 -2.46
CA LEU A 274 13.86 1.73 -1.15
C LEU A 274 15.20 1.28 -0.54
N PHE A 275 16.03 0.58 -1.34
CA PHE A 275 17.36 0.17 -0.93
C PHE A 275 18.31 1.36 -0.79
N SER A 276 18.31 2.31 -1.73
CA SER A 276 19.12 3.54 -1.59
C SER A 276 18.74 4.37 -0.33
N ARG A 277 17.49 4.30 0.14
CA ARG A 277 16.98 5.05 1.30
C ARG A 277 17.23 4.32 2.62
N ILE A 278 17.01 2.99 2.65
CA ILE A 278 17.19 2.17 3.86
C ILE A 278 18.66 1.82 4.08
N VAL A 279 19.38 1.50 2.99
CA VAL A 279 20.77 1.02 3.03
C VAL A 279 21.74 2.14 2.64
N GLY A 280 21.42 2.92 1.60
CA GLY A 280 22.27 4.01 1.10
C GLY A 280 22.14 5.35 1.86
N GLY A 281 21.10 5.53 2.69
CA GLY A 281 20.87 6.76 3.46
C GLY A 281 20.43 7.97 2.61
N GLU A 282 19.92 7.75 1.39
CA GLU A 282 19.45 8.83 0.52
C GLU A 282 18.27 9.60 1.13
N PRO A 283 18.32 10.94 1.20
CA PRO A 283 17.21 11.76 1.69
C PRO A 283 15.98 11.64 0.78
N PHE A 284 14.79 11.81 1.35
CA PHE A 284 13.54 11.98 0.60
C PHE A 284 12.71 13.11 1.16
N SER A 285 11.82 13.69 0.37
CA SER A 285 10.94 14.77 0.86
C SER A 285 9.54 14.21 1.14
N ARG A 286 8.95 14.65 2.25
CA ARG A 286 7.54 14.45 2.59
C ARG A 286 6.82 15.79 2.49
N VAL A 287 5.59 15.78 1.99
CA VAL A 287 4.70 16.96 2.00
C VAL A 287 3.89 16.94 3.29
N SER A 288 3.87 18.04 4.04
CA SER A 288 2.97 18.20 5.19
C SER A 288 1.51 18.39 4.72
N ALA A 289 0.56 18.26 5.65
CA ALA A 289 -0.85 18.59 5.38
C ALA A 289 -1.06 20.06 4.92
N SER A 290 -0.07 20.94 5.12
CA SER A 290 -0.06 22.33 4.66
C SER A 290 0.68 22.55 3.33
N GLY A 291 1.10 21.49 2.63
CA GLY A 291 1.81 21.60 1.35
C GLY A 291 3.30 21.91 1.46
N VAL A 292 3.88 21.89 2.67
CA VAL A 292 5.31 22.20 2.88
C VAL A 292 6.14 20.94 2.71
N TRP A 293 7.12 20.99 1.81
CA TRP A 293 8.10 19.93 1.61
C TRP A 293 9.13 19.93 2.75
N THR A 294 9.32 18.78 3.40
CA THR A 294 10.35 18.58 4.41
C THR A 294 11.21 17.38 4.05
N THR A 295 12.53 17.54 4.08
CA THR A 295 13.47 16.45 3.82
C THR A 295 13.61 15.56 5.05
N VAL A 296 13.51 14.26 4.83
CA VAL A 296 13.65 13.19 5.82
C VAL A 296 14.86 12.36 5.44
N VAL A 297 15.76 12.15 6.39
CA VAL A 297 16.90 11.24 6.28
C VAL A 297 16.62 10.05 7.20
N LEU A 298 16.49 8.85 6.61
CA LEU A 298 16.30 7.62 7.38
C LEU A 298 17.66 7.01 7.67
N VAL A 299 18.11 7.11 8.94
CA VAL A 299 19.13 6.26 9.61
C VAL A 299 20.54 6.27 8.95
N PRO A 300 21.65 6.40 9.72
CA PRO A 300 22.94 6.85 9.16
C PRO A 300 23.79 5.77 8.48
N TRP A 301 23.23 4.67 7.97
CA TRP A 301 24.05 3.50 7.60
C TRP A 301 24.89 3.73 6.33
N HIS A 302 24.48 4.65 5.44
CA HIS A 302 25.25 5.17 4.29
C HIS A 302 26.09 4.12 3.51
N LEU A 303 25.54 2.91 3.30
CA LEU A 303 26.19 1.83 2.54
C LEU A 303 25.85 1.95 1.05
N THR A 304 26.22 3.07 0.44
CA THR A 304 25.88 3.41 -0.95
C THR A 304 26.33 2.36 -1.95
N ALA A 305 27.51 1.76 -1.76
CA ALA A 305 28.01 0.70 -2.64
C ALA A 305 27.13 -0.57 -2.62
N LEU A 306 26.57 -0.93 -1.46
CA LEU A 306 25.67 -2.07 -1.33
C LEU A 306 24.30 -1.78 -1.97
N ALA A 307 23.82 -0.54 -1.85
CA ALA A 307 22.56 -0.11 -2.47
C ALA A 307 22.60 -0.11 -4.00
N HIS A 308 23.77 0.09 -4.62
CA HIS A 308 23.91 0.02 -6.09
C HIS A 308 24.07 -1.43 -6.61
N ALA A 309 24.31 -2.39 -5.71
CA ALA A 309 24.54 -3.79 -6.06
C ALA A 309 23.30 -4.69 -5.87
N LEU A 310 22.25 -4.20 -5.20
CA LEU A 310 20.97 -4.88 -4.91
C LEU A 310 19.85 -4.36 -5.80
#